data_AF-A0A3D1ZCT3-F1
#
_entry.id   AF-A0A3D1ZCT3-F1
#
_cell.length_a   1.000
_cell.length_b   1.000
_cell.length_c   1.000
_cell.angle_alpha   90.00
_cell.angle_beta   90.00
_cell.angle_gamma   90.00
#
_symmetry.space_group_name_H-M   'P 1'
#
loop_
_entity.id
_entity.type
_entity.pdbx_description
1 polymer ?
#
loop_
_entity_poly.entity_id
_entity_poly.type
_entity_poly.pdbx_seq_one_letter_code
_entity_poly.pdbx_strand_id
1 'polypeptide(L)'
;MTLWGIVLNSPDARELAAFYRQLLGWATEQDYPDWVKLSPPDGGTGLSFQTHAAYIRPNWPVGPDDQQVMLHLDIGTDDLDAAAAHVVASGA
;
A
#
# COMPACT_ATOMS: atom_id res chain seq x y z
N MET A 1 4.45 -24.36 2.13
CA MET A 1 3.61 -23.17 2.41
C MET A 1 4.31 -21.96 1.83
N THR A 2 3.57 -21.02 1.24
CA THR A 2 4.11 -19.84 0.56
C THR A 2 3.42 -18.60 1.10
N LEU A 3 4.18 -17.53 1.39
CA LEU A 3 3.61 -16.24 1.79
C LEU A 3 2.98 -15.57 0.57
N TRP A 4 1.66 -15.36 0.62
CA TRP A 4 0.91 -14.92 -0.54
C TRP A 4 0.86 -13.40 -0.71
N GLY A 5 0.75 -12.65 0.39
CA GLY A 5 0.63 -11.20 0.35
C GLY A 5 0.64 -10.55 1.72
N ILE A 6 0.83 -9.24 1.72
CA ILE A 6 0.57 -8.36 2.85
C ILE A 6 -0.75 -7.64 2.58
N VAL A 7 -1.58 -7.44 3.60
CA VAL A 7 -2.89 -6.77 3.48
C VAL A 7 -2.85 -5.44 4.22
N LEU A 8 -3.20 -4.36 3.52
CA LEU A 8 -3.32 -3.01 4.07
C LEU A 8 -4.80 -2.64 4.23
N ASN A 9 -5.21 -2.34 5.46
CA ASN A 9 -6.54 -1.80 5.73
C ASN A 9 -6.62 -0.32 5.32
N SER A 10 -7.78 0.08 4.83
CA SER A 10 -8.04 1.42 4.31
C SER A 10 -9.53 1.78 4.39
N PRO A 11 -9.89 3.06 4.28
CA PRO A 11 -11.29 3.46 4.11
C PRO A 11 -11.84 3.11 2.72
N ASP A 12 -10.97 3.02 1.70
CA ASP A 12 -11.31 2.61 0.34
C ASP A 12 -10.13 1.82 -0.27
N ALA A 13 -10.34 0.52 -0.51
CA ALA A 13 -9.36 -0.38 -1.08
C ALA A 13 -8.93 0.01 -2.49
N ARG A 14 -9.85 0.52 -3.31
CA ARG A 14 -9.57 0.87 -4.71
C ARG A 14 -8.78 2.17 -4.79
N GLU A 15 -9.08 3.14 -3.94
CA GLU A 15 -8.29 4.38 -3.85
C GLU A 15 -6.85 4.09 -3.44
N LEU A 16 -6.66 3.31 -2.36
CA LEU A 16 -5.31 2.98 -1.90
C LEU A 16 -4.56 2.10 -2.90
N ALA A 17 -5.23 1.14 -3.53
CA ALA A 17 -4.63 0.32 -4.57
C ALA A 17 -4.25 1.15 -5.81
N ALA A 18 -5.05 2.14 -6.20
CA ALA A 18 -4.74 3.00 -7.33
C ALA A 18 -3.43 3.78 -7.11
N PHE A 19 -3.22 4.30 -5.90
CA PHE A 19 -1.96 4.93 -5.51
C PHE A 19 -0.78 3.97 -5.66
N TYR A 20 -0.84 2.78 -5.06
CA TYR A 20 0.27 1.81 -5.13
C TYR A 20 0.49 1.25 -6.54
N ARG A 21 -0.57 1.15 -7.34
CA ARG A 21 -0.49 0.75 -8.74
C ARG A 21 0.31 1.78 -9.54
N GLN A 22 0.04 3.07 -9.34
CA GLN A 22 0.78 4.15 -10.01
C GLN A 22 2.21 4.25 -9.49
N LEU A 23 2.40 4.12 -8.17
CA LEU A 23 3.71 4.18 -7.54
C LEU A 23 4.64 3.05 -8.01
N LEU A 24 4.17 1.80 -7.96
CA LEU A 24 4.98 0.61 -8.20
C LEU A 24 4.94 0.10 -9.65
N GLY A 25 3.98 0.57 -10.45
CA GLY A 25 3.74 0.06 -11.81
C GLY A 25 3.22 -1.39 -11.84
N TRP A 26 2.75 -1.91 -10.71
CA TRP A 26 2.27 -3.29 -10.60
C TRP A 26 0.89 -3.46 -11.23
N ALA A 27 0.55 -4.66 -11.70
CA ALA A 27 -0.75 -4.95 -12.29
C ALA A 27 -1.78 -5.33 -11.22
N THR A 28 -3.05 -5.00 -11.47
CA THR A 28 -4.17 -5.50 -10.66
C THR A 28 -4.42 -6.98 -10.97
N GLU A 29 -4.26 -7.85 -9.98
CA GLU A 29 -4.59 -9.28 -10.07
C GLU A 29 -6.06 -9.54 -9.74
N GLN A 30 -6.61 -8.83 -8.74
CA GLN A 30 -7.99 -9.00 -8.28
C GLN A 30 -8.60 -7.63 -7.97
N ASP A 31 -9.88 -7.44 -8.31
CA ASP A 31 -10.65 -6.23 -8.04
C ASP A 31 -12.08 -6.61 -7.65
N TYR A 32 -12.38 -6.46 -6.37
CA TYR A 32 -13.69 -6.61 -5.76
C TYR A 32 -14.08 -5.30 -5.06
N PRO A 33 -15.36 -5.08 -4.73
CA PRO A 33 -15.82 -3.81 -4.15
C PRO A 33 -15.07 -3.37 -2.89
N ASP A 34 -14.62 -4.30 -2.04
CA ASP A 34 -13.96 -4.07 -0.77
C ASP A 34 -12.54 -4.65 -0.70
N TRP A 35 -12.02 -5.16 -1.82
CA TRP A 35 -10.73 -5.83 -1.87
C TRP A 35 -10.05 -5.66 -3.23
N VAL A 36 -8.78 -5.26 -3.23
CA VAL A 36 -7.94 -5.21 -4.43
C VAL A 36 -6.62 -5.88 -4.15
N LYS A 37 -6.08 -6.63 -5.12
CA LYS A 37 -4.71 -7.18 -5.06
C LYS A 37 -3.89 -6.69 -6.24
N LEU A 38 -2.68 -6.21 -5.95
CA LEU A 38 -1.64 -5.91 -6.91
C LEU A 38 -0.53 -6.97 -6.83
N SER A 39 0.03 -7.31 -7.98
CA SER A 39 1.11 -8.29 -8.07
C SER A 39 2.32 -7.76 -8.84
N PRO A 40 3.54 -8.05 -8.34
CA PRO A 40 4.78 -7.67 -9.01
C PRO A 40 4.90 -8.39 -10.36
N PRO A 41 5.51 -7.75 -11.37
CA PRO A 41 5.64 -8.31 -12.72
C PRO A 41 6.46 -9.60 -12.74
N ASP A 42 7.46 -9.73 -11.87
CA ASP A 42 8.35 -10.90 -11.79
C ASP A 42 7.80 -12.01 -10.86
N GLY A 43 6.57 -11.86 -10.37
CA GLY A 43 5.96 -12.75 -9.39
C GLY A 43 6.49 -12.54 -7.97
N GLY A 44 5.99 -13.35 -7.02
CA GLY A 44 6.31 -13.23 -5.60
C GLY A 44 5.12 -12.71 -4.76
N THR A 45 5.44 -12.16 -3.59
CA THR A 45 4.43 -11.68 -2.63
C THR A 45 3.86 -10.34 -3.07
N GLY A 46 2.54 -10.29 -3.28
CA GLY A 46 1.84 -9.07 -3.69
C GLY A 46 1.39 -8.20 -2.52
N LEU A 47 0.77 -7.06 -2.85
CA LEU A 47 0.09 -6.19 -1.90
C LEU A 47 -1.42 -6.29 -2.11
N SER A 48 -2.15 -6.50 -1.03
CA SER A 48 -3.62 -6.46 -1.03
C SER A 48 -4.12 -5.31 -0.19
N PHE A 49 -5.29 -4.80 -0.56
CA PHE A 49 -5.91 -3.63 0.05
C PHE A 49 -7.33 -4.01 0.42
N GLN A 50 -7.73 -3.70 1.66
CA GLN A 50 -9.04 -4.01 2.19
C GLN A 50 -9.75 -2.75 2.64
N THR A 51 -11.02 -2.60 2.24
CA THR A 51 -11.92 -1.59 2.80
C THR A 51 -12.39 -2.09 4.16
N HIS A 52 -12.10 -1.33 5.22
CA HIS A 52 -12.51 -1.70 6.57
C HIS A 52 -13.20 -0.51 7.24
N ALA A 53 -14.49 -0.67 7.55
CA ALA A 53 -15.36 0.43 8.02
C ALA A 53 -14.88 1.08 9.33
N ALA A 54 -14.21 0.33 10.19
CA ALA A 54 -13.64 0.83 11.45
C ALA A 54 -12.14 1.16 11.33
N TYR A 55 -11.58 1.26 10.12
CA TYR A 55 -10.19 1.67 9.94
C TYR A 55 -10.01 3.12 10.38
N ILE A 56 -9.04 3.32 11.28
CA ILE A 56 -8.59 4.63 11.71
C ILE A 56 -7.16 4.78 11.20
N ARG A 57 -6.89 5.83 10.44
CA ARG A 57 -5.55 6.11 9.90
C ARG A 57 -4.58 6.29 11.08
N PRO A 58 -3.41 5.62 11.08
CA PRO A 58 -2.41 5.81 12.12
C PRO A 58 -1.82 7.22 12.07
N ASN A 59 -1.53 7.78 13.23
CA ASN A 59 -0.83 9.06 13.35
C ASN A 59 0.68 8.88 13.20
N TRP A 60 1.32 9.84 12.54
CA TRP A 60 2.78 9.92 12.50
C TRP A 60 3.21 11.38 12.73
N PRO A 61 4.16 11.64 13.65
CA PRO A 61 4.75 10.70 14.60
C PRO A 61 3.74 10.19 15.64
N VAL A 62 3.96 8.98 16.17
CA VAL A 62 3.07 8.33 17.16
C VAL A 62 3.18 9.02 18.53
N GLY A 63 2.06 9.45 19.11
CA GLY A 63 1.96 9.93 20.49
C GLY A 63 1.72 8.80 21.51
N PRO A 64 1.75 9.11 22.83
CA PRO A 64 1.62 8.10 23.89
C PRO A 64 0.30 7.31 23.87
N ASP A 65 -0.77 7.93 23.40
CA ASP A 65 -2.12 7.34 23.35
C ASP A 65 -2.54 6.93 21.92
N ASP A 66 -1.64 7.10 20.93
CA ASP A 66 -1.89 6.73 19.56
C ASP A 66 -1.62 5.24 19.31
N GLN A 67 -2.27 4.69 18.29
CA GLN A 67 -1.93 3.36 17.78
C GLN A 67 -0.47 3.34 17.31
N GLN A 68 0.32 2.40 17.83
CA GLN A 68 1.71 2.19 17.41
C GLN A 68 1.79 1.73 15.94
N VAL A 69 2.89 2.08 15.27
CA VAL A 69 3.17 1.61 13.91
C VAL A 69 3.31 0.08 13.92
N MET A 70 2.41 -0.60 13.22
CA MET A 70 2.35 -2.07 13.18
C MET A 70 3.06 -2.67 11.95
N LEU A 71 3.37 -1.84 10.94
CA LEU A 71 3.93 -2.29 9.68
C LEU A 71 4.82 -1.20 9.07
N HIS A 72 5.94 -1.62 8.50
CA HIS A 72 6.74 -0.83 7.58
C HIS A 72 6.68 -1.45 6.18
N LEU A 73 6.59 -0.60 5.16
CA LEU A 73 6.75 -0.98 3.77
C LEU A 73 7.87 -0.11 3.21
N ASP A 74 9.02 -0.73 2.98
CA ASP A 74 10.21 -0.07 2.44
C ASP A 74 10.30 -0.31 0.94
N ILE A 75 10.42 0.77 0.16
CA ILE A 75 10.56 0.73 -1.30
C ILE A 75 11.97 1.21 -1.64
N GLY A 76 12.79 0.32 -2.18
CA GLY A 76 14.15 0.64 -2.63
C GLY A 76 14.14 1.42 -3.94
N THR A 77 15.03 2.40 -4.06
CA THR A 77 15.25 3.19 -5.27
C THR A 77 16.75 3.49 -5.42
N ASP A 78 17.21 3.64 -6.66
CA ASP A 78 18.57 4.05 -6.98
C ASP A 78 18.74 5.59 -6.95
N ASP A 79 17.64 6.34 -7.09
CA ASP A 79 17.60 7.81 -7.03
C ASP A 79 16.46 8.26 -6.10
N LEU A 80 16.81 8.85 -4.97
CA LEU A 80 15.85 9.26 -3.94
C LEU A 80 15.07 10.52 -4.35
N ASP A 81 15.70 11.47 -5.02
CA ASP A 81 15.06 12.74 -5.39
C ASP A 81 14.03 12.50 -6.51
N ALA A 82 14.40 11.70 -7.51
CA ALA A 82 13.48 11.30 -8.56
C ALA A 82 12.31 10.47 -8.00
N ALA A 83 12.58 9.53 -7.09
CA ALA A 83 11.53 8.73 -6.46
C ALA A 83 10.59 9.58 -5.60
N ALA A 84 11.11 10.55 -4.84
CA ALA A 84 10.28 11.46 -4.05
C ALA A 84 9.33 12.27 -4.94
N ALA A 85 9.82 12.82 -6.05
CA ALA A 85 9.00 13.53 -7.01
C ALA A 85 7.90 12.64 -7.63
N HIS A 86 8.23 11.39 -7.96
CA HIS A 86 7.27 10.41 -8.49
C HIS A 86 6.19 10.02 -7.47
N VAL A 87 6.57 9.83 -6.21
CA VAL A 87 5.63 9.52 -5.11
C VAL A 87 4.61 10.65 -4.92
N VAL A 88 5.07 11.90 -4.91
CA VAL A 88 4.18 13.09 -4.83
C VAL A 88 3.27 13.18 -6.06
N ALA A 89 3.81 13.00 -7.27
CA ALA A 89 3.03 12.99 -8.51
C ALA A 89 1.99 11.84 -8.55
N SER A 90 2.19 10.80 -7.75
CA SER A 90 1.26 9.67 -7.60
C SER A 90 0.16 9.90 -6.57
N GLY A 91 0.19 11.01 -5.83
CA GLY A 91 -0.86 11.43 -4.90
C GLY A 91 -0.50 11.34 -3.42
N ALA A 92 0.81 11.32 -3.09
CA ALA A 92 1.28 11.42 -1.70
C ALA A 92 1.19 12.85 -1.13
#